data_AF-A0A084YZQ7-F1
#
_entry.id   AF-A0A084YZQ7-F1
#
_cell.length_a   1.000
_cell.length_b   1.000
_cell.length_c   1.000
_cell.angle_alpha   90.00
_cell.angle_beta   90.00
_cell.angle_gamma   90.00
#
_symmetry.space_group_name_H-M   'P 1'
#
loop_
_entity.id
_entity.type
_entity.pdbx_description
1 polymer ?
#
loop_
_entity_poly.entity_id
_entity_poly.type
_entity_poly.pdbx_seq_one_letter_code
_entity_poly.pdbx_strand_id
1 'polypeptide(L)'
;EVKLRELTSKDIIDAQLAAERVVIGANGKAVAYCSEVLMGLELMRRQIALIGTIPGPLDMKQLHSLHPEDLKALTEKAAAMDNMLEETA
;
A
#
# COMPACT_ATOMS: atom_id res chain seq x y z
N GLU A 1 -18.59 -3.75 -3.55
CA GLU A 1 -18.21 -2.37 -3.90
C GLU A 1 -16.97 -1.98 -3.09
N VAL A 2 -16.05 -1.21 -3.68
CA VAL A 2 -14.79 -0.77 -3.01
C VAL A 2 -14.84 0.74 -2.87
N LYS A 3 -14.52 1.24 -1.68
CA LYS A 3 -14.32 2.68 -1.43
C LYS A 3 -12.86 2.92 -1.06
N LEU A 4 -12.24 3.84 -1.78
CA LEU A 4 -10.88 4.32 -1.51
C LEU A 4 -10.92 5.69 -0.85
N ARG A 5 -9.85 6.04 -0.16
CA ARG A 5 -9.60 7.34 0.45
C ARG A 5 -8.20 7.82 0.13
N GLU A 6 -7.99 9.12 0.18
CA GLU A 6 -6.66 9.72 0.12
C GLU A 6 -5.76 9.22 1.26
N LEU A 7 -4.47 9.13 0.93
CA LEU A 7 -3.42 8.84 1.90
C LEU A 7 -3.15 10.09 2.74
N THR A 8 -3.05 9.89 4.04
CA THR A 8 -2.54 10.92 4.95
C THR A 8 -1.03 10.84 5.03
N SER A 9 -0.37 11.90 5.50
CA SER A 9 1.07 11.86 5.78
C SER A 9 1.45 10.74 6.75
N LYS A 10 0.56 10.41 7.71
CA LYS A 10 0.75 9.28 8.61
C LYS A 10 0.78 7.95 7.85
N ASP A 11 -0.13 7.75 6.90
CA ASP A 11 -0.17 6.52 6.10
C ASP A 11 1.14 6.30 5.33
N ILE A 12 1.69 7.38 4.76
CA ILE A 12 2.95 7.36 4.01
C ILE A 12 4.11 7.00 4.93
N ILE A 13 4.21 7.64 6.10
CA ILE A 13 5.28 7.36 7.08
C ILE A 13 5.18 5.92 7.59
N ASP A 14 3.99 5.47 7.98
CA ASP A 14 3.79 4.13 8.51
C ASP A 14 4.05 3.06 7.45
N ALA A 15 3.76 3.33 6.17
CA ALA A 15 4.09 2.42 5.07
C ALA A 15 5.61 2.32 4.87
N GLN A 16 6.32 3.44 4.89
CA GLN A 16 7.78 3.48 4.75
C GLN A 16 8.45 2.68 5.87
N LEU A 17 8.02 2.90 7.12
CA LEU A 17 8.56 2.18 8.28
C LEU A 17 8.28 0.68 8.20
N ALA A 18 7.10 0.27 7.72
CA ALA A 18 6.74 -1.14 7.54
C ALA A 18 7.54 -1.81 6.40
N ALA A 19 7.91 -1.05 5.38
CA ALA A 19 8.68 -1.52 4.23
C ALA A 19 10.20 -1.53 4.46
N GLU A 20 10.68 -0.87 5.52
CA GLU A 20 12.10 -0.79 5.87
C GLU A 20 12.59 -2.04 6.60
N ARG A 21 13.73 -2.57 6.16
CA ARG A 21 14.39 -3.73 6.74
C ARG A 21 15.89 -3.55 6.77
N VAL A 22 16.53 -4.04 7.83
CA VAL A 22 17.99 -4.14 7.88
C VAL A 22 18.41 -5.39 7.12
N VAL A 23 19.25 -5.21 6.11
CA VAL A 23 19.84 -6.28 5.30
C VAL A 23 21.36 -6.18 5.34
N ILE A 24 22.05 -7.29 5.06
CA ILE A 24 23.51 -7.28 4.91
C ILE A 24 23.83 -6.96 3.45
N GLY A 25 24.49 -5.82 3.24
CA GLY A 25 24.96 -5.41 1.91
C GLY A 25 26.12 -6.27 1.42
N ALA A 26 26.43 -6.19 0.13
CA ALA A 26 27.53 -6.95 -0.49
C ALA A 26 28.91 -6.69 0.16
N ASN A 27 29.06 -5.56 0.84
CA ASN A 27 30.26 -5.19 1.61
C ASN A 27 30.28 -5.76 3.05
N GLY A 28 29.32 -6.61 3.41
CA GLY A 28 29.19 -7.20 4.74
C GLY A 28 28.64 -6.26 5.82
N LYS A 29 28.25 -5.02 5.47
CA LYS A 29 27.70 -4.06 6.42
C LYS A 29 26.17 -4.13 6.45
N ALA A 30 25.60 -3.91 7.63
CA ALA A 30 24.17 -3.71 7.78
C ALA A 30 23.76 -2.39 7.10
N VAL A 31 22.74 -2.45 6.25
CA VAL A 31 22.14 -1.30 5.57
C VAL A 31 20.62 -1.35 5.75
N ALA A 32 20.01 -0.18 5.90
CA ALA A 32 18.56 -0.07 5.82
C ALA A 32 18.15 -0.11 4.33
N TYR A 33 17.24 -1.01 4.01
CA TYR A 33 16.65 -1.17 2.68
C TYR A 33 15.15 -1.03 2.80
N CYS A 34 14.56 -0.11 2.04
CA CYS A 34 13.11 -0.02 1.88
C CYS A 34 12.71 -0.78 0.62
N SER A 35 11.82 -1.77 0.79
CA SER A 35 11.29 -2.53 -0.35
C SER A 35 10.22 -1.72 -1.07
N GLU A 36 10.47 -1.34 -2.32
CA GLU A 36 9.50 -0.62 -3.16
C GLU A 36 8.19 -1.41 -3.36
N VAL A 37 8.31 -2.74 -3.51
CA VAL A 37 7.14 -3.63 -3.66
C VAL A 37 6.30 -3.63 -2.38
N LEU A 38 6.94 -3.78 -1.21
CA LEU A 38 6.22 -3.77 0.06
C LEU A 38 5.64 -2.39 0.36
N MET A 39 6.36 -1.31 0.02
CA MET A 39 5.87 0.05 0.13
C MET A 39 4.59 0.25 -0.69
N GLY A 40 4.57 -0.21 -1.95
CA GLY A 40 3.37 -0.14 -2.79
C GLY A 40 2.17 -0.88 -2.19
N LEU A 41 2.38 -2.08 -1.63
CA LEU A 41 1.33 -2.84 -0.97
C LEU A 41 0.83 -2.17 0.32
N GLU A 42 1.75 -1.62 1.13
CA GLU A 42 1.44 -0.90 2.37
C GLU A 42 0.67 0.40 2.12
N LEU A 43 0.97 1.11 1.02
CA LEU A 43 0.21 2.29 0.61
C LEU A 43 -1.19 1.90 0.12
N MET A 44 -1.28 0.95 -0.81
CA MET A 44 -2.56 0.51 -1.38
C MET A 44 -3.51 -0.01 -0.31
N ARG A 45 -3.05 -0.84 0.64
CA ARG A 45 -3.95 -1.33 1.71
C ARG A 45 -4.47 -0.22 2.63
N ARG A 46 -3.72 0.89 2.75
CA ARG A 46 -4.11 2.06 3.56
C ARG A 46 -5.09 2.98 2.82
N GLN A 47 -5.04 3.04 1.49
CA GLN A 47 -6.03 3.72 0.65
C GLN A 47 -7.40 3.04 0.72
N ILE A 48 -7.48 1.75 1.05
CA ILE A 48 -8.77 1.05 1.18
C ILE A 48 -9.52 1.56 2.41
N ALA A 49 -10.67 2.20 2.19
CA ALA A 49 -11.58 2.58 3.26
C ALA A 49 -12.63 1.50 3.55
N LEU A 50 -13.09 0.79 2.51
CA LEU A 50 -14.11 -0.26 2.62
C LEU A 50 -14.07 -1.22 1.42
N ILE A 51 -14.20 -2.53 1.67
CA ILE A 51 -14.51 -3.53 0.64
C ILE A 51 -15.78 -4.28 1.04
N GLY A 52 -16.90 -4.01 0.35
CA GLY A 52 -18.19 -4.58 0.71
C GLY A 52 -18.59 -4.18 2.13
N THR A 53 -18.51 -5.12 3.07
CA THR A 53 -18.76 -4.91 4.50
C THR A 53 -17.50 -4.87 5.35
N ILE A 54 -16.32 -5.07 4.76
CA ILE A 54 -15.03 -5.12 5.44
C ILE A 54 -14.47 -3.69 5.55
N PRO A 55 -14.34 -3.12 6.77
CA PRO A 55 -13.73 -1.82 6.96
C PRO A 55 -12.22 -1.88 6.75
N GLY A 56 -11.67 -0.85 6.11
CA GLY A 56 -10.23 -0.65 6.00
C GLY A 56 -9.68 0.30 7.08
N PRO A 57 -8.35 0.54 7.11
CA PRO A 57 -7.35 -0.04 6.21
C PRO A 57 -7.15 -1.53 6.48
N LEU A 58 -6.97 -2.31 5.41
CA LEU A 58 -6.78 -3.75 5.57
C LEU A 58 -5.42 -4.05 6.20
N ASP A 59 -5.33 -5.12 6.97
CA ASP A 59 -4.06 -5.70 7.39
C ASP A 59 -3.49 -6.62 6.29
N MET A 60 -2.22 -7.01 6.45
CA MET A 60 -1.55 -7.87 5.45
C MET A 60 -2.16 -9.27 5.34
N LYS A 61 -2.77 -9.81 6.41
CA LYS A 61 -3.41 -11.14 6.35
C LYS A 61 -4.69 -11.07 5.52
N GLN A 62 -5.47 -10.01 5.68
CA GLN A 62 -6.64 -9.73 4.86
C GLN A 62 -6.23 -9.53 3.40
N LEU A 63 -5.13 -8.81 3.15
CA LEU A 63 -4.61 -8.62 1.80
C LEU A 63 -4.19 -9.94 1.13
N HIS A 64 -3.56 -10.85 1.89
CA HIS A 64 -3.21 -12.20 1.40
C HIS A 64 -4.42 -13.09 1.09
N SER A 65 -5.60 -12.76 1.66
CA SER A 65 -6.83 -13.54 1.44
C SER A 65 -7.57 -13.16 0.16
N LEU A 66 -7.15 -12.08 -0.52
CA LEU A 66 -7.76 -11.63 -1.75
C LEU A 66 -7.38 -12.55 -2.92
N HIS A 67 -8.30 -12.70 -3.88
CA HIS A 67 -7.96 -13.32 -5.14
C HIS A 67 -6.97 -12.41 -5.92
N PRO A 68 -6.02 -12.93 -6.71
CA PRO A 68 -5.10 -12.10 -7.49
C PRO A 68 -5.79 -11.05 -8.38
N GLU A 69 -6.94 -11.40 -8.96
CA GLU A 69 -7.76 -10.45 -9.74
C GLU A 69 -8.35 -9.32 -8.89
N ASP A 70 -8.71 -9.59 -7.63
CA ASP A 70 -9.18 -8.55 -6.70
C ASP A 70 -8.05 -7.57 -6.38
N LEU A 71 -6.85 -8.11 -6.13
CA LEU A 71 -5.66 -7.30 -5.86
C LEU A 71 -5.33 -6.39 -7.05
N LYS A 72 -5.39 -6.94 -8.27
CA LYS A 72 -5.20 -6.18 -9.51
C LYS A 72 -6.23 -5.05 -9.65
N ALA A 73 -7.52 -5.37 -9.46
CA ALA A 73 -8.59 -4.39 -9.54
C ALA A 73 -8.46 -3.27 -8.49
N LEU A 74 -7.96 -3.58 -7.29
CA LEU A 74 -7.65 -2.57 -6.27
C LEU A 74 -6.51 -1.65 -6.68
N THR A 75 -5.42 -2.21 -7.22
CA THR A 75 -4.29 -1.42 -7.71
C THR A 75 -4.68 -0.50 -8.86
N GLU A 76 -5.48 -0.98 -9.81
CA GLU A 76 -5.98 -0.16 -10.94
C GLU A 76 -6.87 1.00 -10.46
N LYS A 77 -7.74 0.74 -9.46
CA LYS A 77 -8.58 1.80 -8.88
C LYS A 77 -7.79 2.82 -8.08
N ALA A 78 -6.77 2.39 -7.35
CA ALA A 78 -5.88 3.29 -6.61
C ALA A 78 -5.16 4.23 -7.59
N ALA A 79 -4.57 3.68 -8.66
CA ALA A 79 -3.92 4.47 -9.70
C ALA A 79 -4.87 5.46 -10.39
N ALA A 80 -6.12 5.04 -10.66
CA ALA A 80 -7.13 5.94 -11.23
C ALA A 80 -7.48 7.10 -10.29
N MET A 81 -7.56 6.84 -8.98
CA MET A 81 -7.81 7.89 -7.98
C MET A 81 -6.65 8.90 -7.94
N ASP A 82 -5.41 8.41 -7.95
CA ASP A 82 -4.22 9.25 -7.91
C ASP A 82 -4.15 10.15 -9.15
N ASN A 83 -4.40 9.60 -10.35
CA ASN A 83 -4.46 10.38 -11.59
C ASN A 83 -5.54 11.48 -11.54
N MET A 84 -6.73 11.16 -11.01
CA MET A 84 -7.82 12.14 -10.89
C MET A 84 -7.45 13.30 -9.95
N LEU A 85 -6.68 13.03 -8.89
CA LEU A 85 -6.22 14.06 -7.96
C LEU A 85 -5.17 14.96 -8.60
N GLU A 86 -4.22 14.38 -9.35
CA GLU A 86 -3.20 15.13 -10.10
C GLU A 86 -3.82 16.08 -11.13
N GLU A 87 -4.90 15.69 -11.81
CA GLU A 87 -5.61 16.55 -12.78
C GLU A 87 -6.34 17.73 -12.12
N THR A 88 -6.61 17.66 -10.82
CA THR A 88 -7.36 18.70 -10.07
C THR A 88 -6.50 19.62 -9.21
N ALA A 89 -5.19 19.36 -9.13
CA ALA A 89 -4.20 20.13 -8.36
C ALA A 89 -3.48 21.19 -9.20
#